data_AF-F7KTY3-F1
#
_entry.id   AF-F7KTY3-F1
#
_cell.length_a   1.000
_cell.length_b   1.000
_cell.length_c   1.000
_cell.angle_alpha   90.00
_cell.angle_beta   90.00
_cell.angle_gamma   90.00
#
_symmetry.space_group_name_H-M   'P 1'
#
loop_
_entity.id
_entity.type
_entity.pdbx_description
1 polymer ?
#
loop_
_entity_poly.entity_id
_entity_poly.type
_entity_poly.pdbx_seq_one_letter_code
_entity_poly.pdbx_strand_id
1 'polypeptide(L)'
;MIRFREILGKKFSNFWVMQMIREFRTLIKDVLFFISKIVFRKEVEVMAVIYATLIVKGKKTIAQVPDTIREQVKQILIDLEVPELAEKLME
;
A
#
# COMPACT_ATOMS: atom_id res chain seq x y z
N MET A 1 -15.64 -23.04 52.30
CA MET A 1 -14.67 -22.95 51.18
C MET A 1 -15.39 -22.76 49.83
N ILE A 2 -16.37 -21.85 49.72
CA ILE A 2 -17.17 -21.63 48.49
C ILE A 2 -17.19 -20.15 48.04
N ARG A 3 -16.82 -19.18 48.89
CA ARG A 3 -16.85 -17.74 48.55
C ARG A 3 -15.68 -17.22 47.71
N PHE A 4 -14.65 -18.02 47.44
CA PHE A 4 -13.46 -17.54 46.72
C PHE A 4 -13.61 -17.58 45.19
N ARG A 5 -14.54 -18.39 44.66
CA ARG A 5 -14.81 -18.50 43.20
C ARG A 5 -15.68 -17.38 42.63
N GLU A 6 -16.39 -16.60 43.46
CA GLU A 6 -17.26 -15.52 42.98
C GLU A 6 -16.53 -14.17 42.83
N ILE A 7 -15.51 -13.90 43.66
CA ILE A 7 -14.75 -12.64 43.64
C ILE A 7 -13.92 -12.50 42.35
N LEU A 8 -13.47 -13.62 41.78
CA LEU A 8 -12.63 -13.66 40.59
C LEU A 8 -13.42 -13.87 39.28
N GLY A 9 -14.75 -13.90 39.33
CA GLY A 9 -15.56 -14.46 38.26
C GLY A 9 -16.01 -13.51 37.14
N LYS A 10 -16.15 -12.19 37.38
CA LYS A 10 -16.78 -11.31 36.37
C LYS A 10 -16.33 -9.84 36.32
N LYS A 11 -15.54 -9.35 37.28
CA LYS A 11 -15.27 -7.90 37.41
C LYS A 11 -13.84 -7.45 37.08
N PHE A 12 -12.91 -8.39 37.02
CA PHE A 12 -11.53 -8.19 36.54
C PHE A 12 -11.51 -8.85 35.16
N SER A 13 -11.69 -8.19 34.02
CA SER A 13 -10.81 -7.13 33.54
C SER A 13 -11.26 -6.66 32.13
N ASN A 14 -12.52 -6.28 31.91
CA ASN A 14 -12.93 -5.75 30.59
C ASN A 14 -12.23 -4.41 30.26
N PHE A 15 -11.89 -3.62 31.29
CA PHE A 15 -11.17 -2.36 31.12
C PHE A 15 -9.69 -2.56 30.78
N TRP A 16 -8.98 -3.44 31.50
CA TRP A 16 -7.58 -3.74 31.25
C TRP A 16 -7.39 -4.53 29.95
N VAL A 17 -8.32 -5.42 29.60
CA VAL A 17 -8.35 -6.10 28.29
C VAL A 17 -8.61 -5.08 27.17
N MET A 18 -9.51 -4.11 27.37
CA MET A 18 -9.71 -3.03 26.39
C MET A 18 -8.50 -2.11 26.25
N GLN A 19 -7.79 -1.78 27.34
CA GLN A 19 -6.53 -1.03 27.27
C GLN A 19 -5.45 -1.80 26.51
N MET A 20 -5.29 -3.08 26.81
CA MET A 20 -4.32 -3.95 26.13
C MET A 20 -4.64 -4.12 24.63
N ILE A 21 -5.91 -4.33 24.27
CA ILE A 21 -6.34 -4.41 22.86
C ILE A 21 -6.09 -3.09 22.11
N ARG A 22 -6.19 -1.94 22.80
CA ARG A 22 -5.98 -0.61 22.20
C ARG A 22 -4.54 -0.43 21.70
N GLU A 23 -3.57 -0.91 22.46
CA GLU A 23 -2.14 -0.85 22.13
C GLU A 23 -1.76 -1.89 21.07
N PHE A 24 -2.31 -3.10 21.16
CA PHE A 24 -2.12 -4.12 20.11
C PHE A 24 -2.72 -3.69 18.77
N ARG A 25 -3.83 -2.94 18.76
CA ARG A 25 -4.47 -2.46 17.53
C ARG A 25 -3.55 -1.57 16.70
N THR A 26 -2.75 -0.70 17.32
CA THR A 26 -1.81 0.17 16.59
C THR A 26 -0.67 -0.64 15.99
N LEU A 27 -0.10 -1.58 16.75
CA LEU A 27 0.95 -2.46 16.27
C LEU A 27 0.49 -3.34 15.10
N ILE A 28 -0.72 -3.91 15.20
CA ILE A 28 -1.32 -4.73 14.14
C ILE A 28 -1.54 -3.90 12.87
N LYS A 29 -1.97 -2.64 12.99
CA LYS A 29 -2.16 -1.74 11.83
C LYS A 29 -0.85 -1.47 11.10
N ASP A 30 0.23 -1.19 11.83
CA ASP A 30 1.53 -0.88 11.22
C ASP A 30 2.14 -2.11 10.55
N VAL A 31 1.99 -3.29 11.17
CA VAL A 31 2.41 -4.57 10.59
C VAL A 31 1.61 -4.91 9.32
N LEU A 32 0.28 -4.76 9.35
CA LEU A 32 -0.56 -4.95 8.16
C LEU A 32 -0.24 -3.95 7.04
N PHE A 33 0.05 -2.70 7.38
CA PHE A 33 0.48 -1.69 6.42
C PHE A 33 1.81 -2.06 5.76
N PHE A 34 2.77 -2.57 6.54
CA PHE A 34 4.06 -3.00 6.01
C PHE A 34 3.94 -4.24 5.11
N ILE A 35 3.16 -5.24 5.54
CA ILE A 35 2.90 -6.45 4.75
C ILE A 35 2.19 -6.10 3.44
N SER A 36 1.17 -5.24 3.47
CA SER A 36 0.47 -4.81 2.26
C SER A 36 1.41 -4.07 1.30
N LYS A 37 2.25 -3.15 1.79
CA LYS A 37 3.29 -2.49 0.99
C LYS A 37 4.25 -3.47 0.32
N ILE A 38 4.52 -4.64 0.90
CA ILE A 38 5.38 -5.66 0.29
C ILE A 38 4.62 -6.41 -0.81
N VAL A 39 3.39 -6.84 -0.54
CA VAL A 39 2.58 -7.61 -1.50
C VAL A 39 2.24 -6.77 -2.74
N PHE A 40 1.91 -5.49 -2.57
CA PHE A 40 1.50 -4.62 -3.69
C PHE A 40 2.65 -4.16 -4.59
N ARG A 41 3.93 -4.33 -4.23
CA ARG A 41 5.07 -3.88 -5.06
C ARG A 41 5.07 -4.50 -6.45
N LYS A 42 4.79 -5.80 -6.55
CA LYS A 42 4.78 -6.51 -7.83
C LYS A 42 3.65 -6.05 -8.74
N GLU A 43 2.49 -5.73 -8.18
CA GLU A 43 1.35 -5.20 -8.96
C GLU A 43 1.65 -3.79 -9.49
N VAL A 44 2.33 -2.96 -8.69
CA VAL A 44 2.74 -1.61 -9.07
C VAL A 44 3.69 -1.63 -10.27
N GLU A 45 4.68 -2.53 -10.29
CA GLU A 45 5.59 -2.71 -11.43
C GLU A 45 4.85 -3.15 -12.70
N VAL A 46 3.94 -4.13 -12.58
CA VAL A 46 3.13 -4.60 -13.72
C VAL A 46 2.28 -3.46 -14.28
N MET A 47 1.68 -2.64 -13.41
CA MET A 47 0.91 -1.46 -13.86
C MET A 47 1.80 -0.45 -14.58
N ALA A 48 3.02 -0.20 -14.10
CA ALA A 48 3.96 0.69 -14.79
C ALA A 48 4.29 0.19 -16.21
N VAL A 49 4.56 -1.11 -16.38
CA VAL A 49 4.82 -1.71 -17.70
C VAL A 49 3.61 -1.59 -18.63
N ILE A 50 2.39 -1.82 -18.11
CA ILE A 50 1.15 -1.66 -18.89
C ILE A 50 1.02 -0.21 -19.38
N TYR A 51 1.23 0.78 -18.50
CA TYR A 51 1.15 2.19 -18.87
C TYR A 51 2.23 2.61 -19.87
N ALA A 52 3.48 2.19 -19.68
CA ALA A 52 4.54 2.42 -20.66
C ALA A 52 4.16 1.85 -22.03
N THR A 53 3.63 0.62 -22.06
CA THR A 53 3.14 -0.01 -23.30
C THR A 53 2.00 0.77 -23.94
N LEU A 54 1.06 1.29 -23.15
CA LEU A 54 -0.06 2.10 -23.65
C LEU A 54 0.41 3.46 -24.20
N ILE A 55 1.46 4.04 -23.61
CA ILE A 55 2.09 5.27 -24.09
C ILE A 55 2.82 5.03 -25.42
N VAL A 56 3.62 3.98 -25.52
CA VAL A 56 4.28 3.56 -26.77
C VAL A 56 3.25 3.32 -27.89
N LYS A 57 2.07 2.77 -27.55
CA LYS A 57 0.96 2.58 -28.49
C LYS A 57 0.14 3.85 -28.78
N GLY A 58 0.49 5.00 -28.20
CA GLY A 58 -0.24 6.27 -28.37
C GLY A 58 -1.65 6.29 -27.77
N LYS A 59 -1.99 5.34 -26.88
CA LYS A 59 -3.32 5.24 -26.25
C LYS A 59 -3.45 6.05 -24.97
N LYS A 60 -2.32 6.37 -24.34
CA LYS A 60 -2.22 7.13 -23.09
C LYS A 60 -1.07 8.12 -23.18
N THR A 61 -1.12 9.18 -22.37
CA THR A 61 -0.03 10.14 -22.19
C THR A 61 0.54 10.06 -20.78
N ILE A 62 1.75 10.58 -20.56
CA ILE A 62 2.39 10.58 -19.23
C ILE A 62 1.56 11.32 -18.17
N ALA A 63 0.75 12.30 -18.58
CA ALA A 63 -0.20 13.02 -17.71
C ALA A 63 -1.31 12.13 -17.15
N GLN A 64 -1.65 11.05 -17.85
CA GLN A 64 -2.67 10.08 -17.45
C GLN A 64 -2.12 8.97 -16.55
N VAL A 65 -0.81 9.00 -16.26
CA VAL A 65 -0.14 8.07 -15.37
C VAL A 65 -0.27 8.58 -13.92
N PRO A 66 -0.73 7.74 -12.98
CA PRO A 66 -0.77 8.09 -11.55
C PRO A 66 0.62 8.52 -11.05
N ASP A 67 0.67 9.56 -10.20
CA ASP A 67 1.93 10.11 -9.67
C ASP A 67 2.80 9.03 -8.99
N THR A 68 2.16 8.04 -8.36
CA THR A 68 2.84 6.95 -7.63
C THR A 68 3.70 6.05 -8.52
N ILE A 69 3.38 5.92 -9.81
CA ILE A 69 4.11 5.07 -10.77
C ILE A 69 4.74 5.88 -11.90
N ARG A 70 4.54 7.21 -11.94
CA ARG A 70 5.01 8.06 -13.03
C ARG A 70 6.51 7.92 -13.26
N GLU A 71 7.31 7.94 -12.19
CA GLU A 71 8.76 7.79 -12.30
C GLU A 71 9.18 6.39 -12.79
N GLN A 72 8.46 5.34 -12.37
CA GLN A 72 8.70 3.98 -12.89
C GLN A 72 8.38 3.90 -14.38
N VAL A 73 7.28 4.51 -14.82
CA VAL A 73 6.90 4.56 -16.24
C VAL A 73 7.92 5.33 -17.07
N LYS A 74 8.40 6.48 -16.58
CA LYS A 74 9.47 7.24 -17.25
C LYS A 74 10.74 6.40 -17.41
N GLN A 75 11.15 5.70 -16.35
CA GLN A 75 12.31 4.83 -16.41
C GLN A 75 12.13 3.73 -17.45
N ILE A 76 10.96 3.06 -17.49
CA ILE A 76 10.68 2.03 -18.49
C ILE A 76 10.72 2.62 -19.92
N LEU A 77 10.23 3.84 -20.14
CA LEU A 77 10.29 4.49 -21.45
C LEU A 77 11.73 4.83 -21.87
N ILE A 78 12.59 5.21 -20.92
CA ILE A 78 14.03 5.40 -21.14
C ILE A 78 14.69 4.06 -21.50
N ASP A 79 14.37 3.00 -20.75
CA ASP A 79 14.89 1.65 -20.98
C ASP A 79 14.43 1.07 -22.32
N LEU A 80 13.27 1.51 -22.83
CA LEU A 80 12.74 1.20 -24.16
C LEU A 80 13.27 2.12 -25.27
N GLU A 81 14.24 2.99 -24.97
CA GLU A 81 14.86 3.94 -25.92
C GLU A 81 13.88 4.94 -26.57
N VAL A 82 12.77 5.26 -25.88
CA VAL A 82 11.75 6.23 -26.33
C VAL A 82 11.46 7.32 -25.27
N PRO A 83 12.50 8.03 -24.79
CA PRO A 83 12.35 9.03 -23.72
C PRO A 83 11.47 10.22 -24.13
N GLU A 84 11.33 10.53 -25.42
CA GLU A 84 10.53 11.63 -25.93
C GLU A 84 9.03 11.50 -25.57
N LEU A 85 8.55 10.27 -25.39
CA LEU A 85 7.18 10.01 -24.96
C LEU A 85 6.95 10.33 -23.47
N ALA A 86 8.03 10.44 -22.70
CA ALA A 86 7.99 10.89 -21.30
C ALA A 86 7.89 12.42 -21.17
N GLU A 87 8.33 13.16 -22.19
CA GLU A 87 8.46 14.62 -22.18
C GLU A 87 7.25 15.36 -22.75
N LYS A 88 6.37 14.67 -23.48
CA LYS A 88 5.23 15.29 -24.19
C LYS A 88 4.15 15.82 -23.22
N LEU A 89 4.46 16.96 -22.60
CA LEU A 89 3.64 17.77 -21.70
C LEU A 89 3.58 19.25 -22.14
N MET A 90 4.15 19.62 -23.29
CA MET A 90 4.25 21.02 -23.73
C MET A 90 3.94 21.26 -25.23
N GLU A 91 2.86 20.67 -25.74
CA GLU A 91 2.16 21.18 -26.95
C GLU A 91 0.65 21.19 -26.74
#